data_AF-A0A660TBV8-F1
#
_entry.id   AF-A0A660TBV8-F1
#
_cell.length_a   1.000
_cell.length_b   1.000
_cell.length_c   1.000
_cell.angle_alpha   90.00
_cell.angle_beta   90.00
_cell.angle_gamma   90.00
#
_symmetry.space_group_name_H-M   'P 1'
#
loop_
_entity.id
_entity.type
_entity.pdbx_description
1 polymer ?
#
loop_
_entity_poly.entity_id
_entity_poly.type
_entity_poly.pdbx_seq_one_letter_code
_entity_poly.pdbx_strand_id
1 'polypeptide(L)'
;MAERSYIKPKTELFGKAFEHFIFLELKAYLDYSRKREKLTFWRSKAGHEVDFLIGDKIAIEVKCSDMVSGKHLKGLKALAVDLDLIRKIVVSMDPVHRKIGEIDIYPYKLFLEKLWNNEIVSMG
;
A
#
# COMPACT_ATOMS: atom_id res chain seq x y z
N MET A 1 11.80 -30.03 6.63
CA MET A 1 10.37 -30.27 6.36
C MET A 1 9.66 -28.94 6.49
N ALA A 2 9.11 -28.39 5.40
CA ALA A 2 8.33 -27.15 5.48
C ALA A 2 6.95 -27.49 6.03
N GLU A 3 6.68 -27.13 7.29
CA GLU A 3 5.31 -27.16 7.81
C GLU A 3 4.46 -26.21 6.97
N ARG A 4 3.49 -26.76 6.25
CA ARG A 4 2.41 -25.99 5.61
C ARG A 4 1.51 -25.46 6.73
N SER A 5 1.97 -24.42 7.43
CA SER A 5 1.13 -23.63 8.31
C SER A 5 0.02 -23.02 7.47
N TYR A 6 -1.22 -23.38 7.78
CA TYR A 6 -2.40 -22.87 7.08
C TYR A 6 -2.39 -21.34 7.11
N ILE A 7 -2.46 -20.71 5.94
CA ILE A 7 -2.55 -19.26 5.78
C ILE A 7 -3.94 -18.84 6.30
N LYS A 8 -4.00 -18.40 7.56
CA LYS A 8 -5.23 -17.90 8.19
C LYS A 8 -5.19 -16.37 8.28
N PRO A 9 -6.34 -15.68 8.11
CA PRO A 9 -6.44 -14.25 8.41
C PRO A 9 -5.88 -13.92 9.79
N LYS A 10 -5.31 -12.71 9.96
CA LYS A 10 -4.68 -12.22 11.20
C LYS A 10 -3.38 -12.95 11.62
N THR A 11 -2.78 -13.75 10.74
CA THR A 11 -1.42 -14.29 10.94
C THR A 11 -0.37 -13.43 10.24
N GLU A 12 0.88 -13.46 10.73
CA GLU A 12 1.99 -12.77 10.08
C GLU A 12 2.21 -13.27 8.64
N LEU A 13 2.11 -14.58 8.44
CA LEU A 13 2.25 -15.20 7.11
C LEU A 13 1.18 -14.70 6.14
N PHE A 14 -0.06 -14.57 6.60
CA PHE A 14 -1.13 -13.98 5.79
C PHE A 14 -0.81 -12.52 5.46
N GLY A 15 -0.33 -11.74 6.44
CA GLY A 15 0.09 -10.35 6.22
C GLY A 15 1.13 -10.24 5.11
N LYS A 16 2.19 -11.06 5.17
CA LYS A 16 3.25 -11.12 4.15
C LYS A 16 2.72 -11.55 2.78
N ALA A 17 1.85 -12.57 2.73
CA ALA A 17 1.24 -13.02 1.49
C ALA A 17 0.34 -11.93 0.88
N PHE A 18 -0.39 -11.19 1.72
CA PHE A 18 -1.27 -10.11 1.28
C PHE A 18 -0.49 -8.88 0.78
N GLU A 19 0.58 -8.49 1.45
CA GLU A 19 1.52 -7.47 0.97
C GLU A 19 2.13 -7.87 -0.38
N HIS A 20 2.59 -9.13 -0.50
CA HIS A 20 3.12 -9.66 -1.75
C HIS A 20 2.07 -9.68 -2.88
N PHE A 21 0.82 -10.00 -2.57
CA PHE A 21 -0.29 -9.93 -3.52
C PHE A 21 -0.48 -8.50 -4.05
N ILE A 22 -0.51 -7.49 -3.17
CA ILE A 22 -0.62 -6.09 -3.59
C ILE A 22 0.62 -5.66 -4.41
N PHE A 23 1.82 -6.10 -4.05
CA PHE A 23 3.03 -5.88 -4.86
C PHE A 23 2.87 -6.39 -6.30
N LEU A 24 2.38 -7.62 -6.46
CA LEU A 24 2.19 -8.23 -7.79
C LEU A 24 1.17 -7.45 -8.62
N GLU A 25 0.06 -7.02 -8.01
CA GLU A 25 -0.96 -6.20 -8.68
C GLU A 25 -0.40 -4.85 -9.12
N LEU A 26 0.36 -4.15 -8.26
CA LEU A 26 1.01 -2.88 -8.61
C LEU A 26 2.01 -3.07 -9.75
N LYS A 27 2.85 -4.11 -9.68
CA LYS A 27 3.84 -4.41 -10.71
C LYS A 27 3.17 -4.74 -12.05
N ALA A 28 2.14 -5.57 -12.04
CA ALA A 28 1.38 -5.94 -13.24
C ALA A 28 0.68 -4.73 -13.85
N TYR A 29 0.04 -3.89 -13.01
CA TYR A 29 -0.59 -2.67 -13.45
C TYR A 29 0.40 -1.73 -14.15
N LEU A 30 1.57 -1.48 -13.55
CA LEU A 30 2.57 -0.58 -14.13
C LEU A 30 3.08 -1.10 -15.48
N ASP A 31 3.36 -2.40 -15.58
CA ASP A 31 3.85 -3.05 -16.78
C ASP A 31 2.80 -3.03 -17.91
N TYR A 32 1.59 -3.51 -17.64
CA TYR A 32 0.53 -3.64 -18.65
C TYR A 32 -0.09 -2.31 -19.05
N SER A 33 -0.13 -1.32 -18.14
CA SER A 33 -0.58 0.03 -18.46
C SER A 33 0.54 0.91 -19.07
N ARG A 34 1.73 0.33 -19.32
CA ARG A 34 2.91 1.00 -19.89
C ARG A 34 3.31 2.26 -19.11
N LYS A 35 3.12 2.24 -17.80
CA LYS A 35 3.56 3.28 -16.86
C LYS A 35 5.07 3.12 -16.63
N ARG A 36 5.82 4.23 -16.70
CA ARG A 36 7.30 4.22 -16.61
C ARG A 36 7.80 4.50 -15.19
N GLU A 37 6.88 4.77 -14.28
CA GLU A 37 7.12 5.05 -12.88
C GLU A 37 7.76 3.82 -12.21
N LYS A 38 8.80 4.06 -11.43
CA LYS A 38 9.46 3.00 -10.67
C LYS A 38 8.61 2.63 -9.47
N LEU A 39 8.47 1.33 -9.23
CA LEU A 39 7.97 0.79 -7.98
C LEU A 39 9.15 0.54 -7.04
N THR A 40 9.19 1.23 -5.91
CA THR A 40 10.28 1.18 -4.94
C THR A 40 9.74 0.96 -3.52
N PHE A 41 10.66 0.71 -2.58
CA PHE A 41 10.39 0.56 -1.16
C PHE A 41 11.13 1.66 -0.42
N TRP A 42 10.62 2.10 0.75
CA TRP A 42 11.29 3.15 1.52
C TRP A 42 11.47 2.76 2.98
N ARG A 43 12.64 3.11 3.53
CA ARG A 43 12.96 2.99 4.96
C ARG A 43 13.80 4.19 5.41
N SER A 44 13.40 4.83 6.51
CA SER A 44 14.17 5.92 7.11
C SER A 44 15.33 5.43 7.98
N LYS A 45 16.26 6.33 8.30
CA LYS A 45 17.32 6.08 9.30
C LYS A 45 16.76 5.77 10.70
N ALA A 46 15.58 6.29 11.03
CA ALA A 46 14.89 6.04 12.29
C ALA A 46 14.09 4.72 12.29
N GLY A 47 14.13 3.94 11.19
CA GLY A 47 13.47 2.65 11.08
C GLY A 47 11.98 2.73 10.71
N HIS A 48 11.49 3.87 10.24
CA HIS A 48 10.15 3.96 9.64
C HIS A 48 10.16 3.33 8.25
N GLU A 49 9.09 2.65 7.88
CA GLU A 49 8.97 1.93 6.61
C GLU A 49 7.69 2.35 5.88
N VAL A 50 7.75 2.35 4.54
CA VAL A 50 6.59 2.43 3.66
C VAL A 50 6.74 1.32 2.63
N ASP A 51 5.71 0.49 2.52
CA ASP A 51 5.76 -0.76 1.76
C ASP A 51 6.01 -0.51 0.27
N PHE A 52 5.31 0.47 -0.34
CA PHE A 52 5.52 0.79 -1.75
C PHE A 52 5.50 2.30 -2.02
N LEU A 53 6.33 2.72 -2.98
CA LEU A 53 6.40 4.07 -3.50
C LEU A 53 6.44 4.01 -5.04
N ILE A 54 5.45 4.61 -5.69
CA ILE A 54 5.39 4.73 -7.14
C ILE A 54 5.89 6.11 -7.56
N GLY A 55 6.98 6.14 -8.32
CA GLY A 55 7.55 7.35 -8.93
C GLY A 55 7.87 8.47 -7.93
N ASP A 56 8.20 8.12 -6.69
CA ASP A 56 8.46 9.06 -5.58
C ASP A 56 7.29 10.02 -5.26
N LYS A 57 6.08 9.68 -5.68
CA LYS A 57 4.89 10.54 -5.60
C LYS A 57 3.68 9.90 -4.93
N ILE A 58 3.52 8.58 -5.05
CA ILE A 58 2.39 7.85 -4.47
C ILE A 58 2.93 6.84 -3.46
N ALA A 59 2.67 7.08 -2.18
CA ALA A 59 3.07 6.20 -1.09
C ALA A 59 1.92 5.27 -0.68
N ILE A 60 2.22 3.99 -0.53
CA ILE A 60 1.25 2.94 -0.21
C ILE A 60 1.79 2.09 0.95
N GLU A 61 1.00 1.96 2.01
CA GLU A 61 1.20 0.93 3.04
C GLU A 61 0.09 -0.14 2.94
N VAL A 62 0.43 -1.40 3.19
CA VAL A 62 -0.49 -2.52 3.22
C VAL A 62 -0.68 -2.98 4.66
N LYS A 63 -1.93 -3.21 5.05
CA LYS A 63 -2.29 -3.72 6.37
C LYS A 63 -3.34 -4.79 6.27
N CYS A 64 -3.07 -5.97 6.82
CA CYS A 64 -4.10 -6.98 7.09
C CYS A 64 -4.88 -6.63 8.38
N SER A 65 -5.46 -5.44 8.43
CA SER A 65 -6.33 -4.97 9.51
C SER A 65 -7.71 -4.63 8.95
N ASP A 66 -8.76 -4.95 9.70
CA ASP A 66 -10.15 -4.55 9.44
C ASP A 66 -10.47 -3.17 10.04
N MET A 67 -9.53 -2.59 10.80
CA MET A 67 -9.60 -1.24 11.33
C MET A 67 -8.21 -0.62 11.41
N VAL A 68 -7.83 0.13 10.38
CA VAL A 68 -6.63 0.98 10.43
C VAL A 68 -6.82 2.11 11.45
N SER A 69 -5.77 2.57 12.09
CA SER A 69 -5.83 3.68 13.06
C SER A 69 -4.59 4.55 12.95
N GLY A 70 -4.61 5.73 13.57
CA GLY A 70 -3.54 6.72 13.44
C GLY A 70 -2.14 6.21 13.81
N LYS A 71 -2.04 5.21 14.69
CA LYS A 71 -0.77 4.56 15.08
C LYS A 71 -0.07 3.84 13.93
N HIS A 72 -0.82 3.40 12.92
CA HIS A 72 -0.27 2.71 11.76
C HIS A 72 0.34 3.68 10.75
N LEU A 73 -0.01 4.97 10.80
CA LEU A 73 0.31 5.94 9.75
C LEU A 73 1.68 6.61 9.92
N LYS A 74 2.55 6.07 10.78
CA LYS A 74 3.83 6.71 11.13
C LYS A 74 4.80 6.70 9.94
N GLY A 75 4.82 5.61 9.16
CA GLY A 75 5.67 5.48 7.98
C GLY A 75 5.33 6.54 6.93
N LEU A 76 4.06 6.56 6.51
CA LEU A 76 3.55 7.58 5.58
C LEU A 76 3.77 9.03 6.06
N LYS A 77 3.59 9.30 7.36
CA LYS A 77 3.84 10.63 7.92
C LYS A 77 5.32 11.01 7.88
N ALA A 78 6.21 10.06 8.19
CA ALA A 78 7.65 10.28 8.13
C ALA A 78 8.11 10.52 6.68
N LEU A 79 7.65 9.69 5.73
CA LEU A 79 7.99 9.85 4.32
C LEU A 79 7.51 11.20 3.75
N ALA A 80 6.33 11.67 4.17
CA ALA A 80 5.77 12.95 3.74
C ALA A 80 6.55 14.18 4.25
N VAL A 81 7.49 14.01 5.18
CA VAL A 81 8.43 15.08 5.56
C VAL A 81 9.55 15.21 4.52
N ASP A 82 9.97 14.10 3.93
CA ASP A 82 11.11 14.03 3.02
C ASP A 82 10.70 14.21 1.54
N LEU A 83 9.48 13.80 1.18
CA LEU A 83 8.97 13.81 -0.19
C LEU A 83 7.64 14.56 -0.32
N ASP A 84 7.51 15.29 -1.43
CA ASP A 84 6.25 15.88 -1.87
C ASP A 84 5.35 14.82 -2.53
N LEU A 85 4.63 14.09 -1.68
CA LEU A 85 3.71 13.04 -2.07
C LEU A 85 2.34 13.60 -2.48
N ILE A 86 1.88 13.22 -3.67
CA ILE A 86 0.54 13.60 -4.16
C ILE A 86 -0.57 12.69 -3.60
N ARG A 87 -0.21 11.47 -3.18
CA ARG A 87 -1.15 10.47 -2.65
C ARG A 87 -0.48 9.70 -1.52
N LYS A 88 -1.19 9.54 -0.41
CA LYS A 88 -0.80 8.71 0.74
C LYS A 88 -1.93 7.71 0.97
N ILE A 89 -1.63 6.42 0.80
CA ILE A 89 -2.66 5.38 0.75
C ILE A 89 -2.33 4.27 1.74
N VAL A 90 -3.35 3.77 2.42
CA VAL A 90 -3.32 2.49 3.11
C VAL A 90 -4.28 1.54 2.42
N VAL A 91 -3.78 0.39 1.98
CA VAL A 91 -4.59 -0.72 1.46
C VAL A 91 -4.85 -1.70 2.59
N SER A 92 -6.13 -1.96 2.87
CA SER A 92 -6.53 -2.67 4.09
C SER A 92 -7.69 -3.63 3.90
N MET A 93 -8.05 -4.33 4.98
CA MET A 93 -9.28 -5.11 5.08
C MET A 93 -10.42 -4.29 5.70
N ASP A 94 -10.25 -2.97 5.91
CA ASP A 94 -11.35 -2.10 6.36
C ASP A 94 -12.55 -2.27 5.41
N PRO A 95 -13.80 -2.26 5.92
CA PRO A 95 -14.99 -2.55 5.12
C PRO A 95 -15.38 -1.41 4.18
N VAL A 96 -14.93 -0.19 4.46
CA VAL A 96 -15.30 1.03 3.72
C VAL A 96 -14.08 1.93 3.51
N HIS A 97 -14.09 2.65 2.39
CA HIS A 97 -13.10 3.71 2.16
C HIS A 97 -13.34 4.89 3.10
N ARG A 98 -12.26 5.44 3.65
CA ARG A 98 -12.28 6.60 4.53
C ARG A 98 -10.94 7.31 4.50
N LYS A 99 -10.87 8.48 5.14
CA LYS A 99 -9.65 9.27 5.30
C LYS A 99 -9.28 9.46 6.77
N ILE A 100 -7.98 9.53 7.05
CA ILE A 100 -7.43 10.10 8.29
C ILE A 100 -6.50 11.25 7.90
N GLY A 101 -6.98 12.49 8.03
CA GLY A 101 -6.30 13.65 7.45
C GLY A 101 -6.15 13.48 5.93
N GLU A 102 -4.93 13.64 5.43
CA GLU A 102 -4.57 13.52 4.01
C GLU A 102 -4.29 12.07 3.55
N ILE A 103 -4.57 11.07 4.38
CA ILE A 103 -4.27 9.66 4.09
C ILE A 103 -5.57 8.93 3.75
N ASP A 104 -5.64 8.37 2.55
CA ASP A 104 -6.73 7.51 2.10
C ASP A 104 -6.56 6.08 2.61
N ILE A 105 -7.62 5.50 3.15
CA ILE A 105 -7.65 4.11 3.63
C ILE A 105 -8.67 3.38 2.76
N TYR A 106 -8.17 2.56 1.85
CA TYR A 106 -9.00 1.80 0.92
C TYR A 106 -9.19 0.35 1.40
N PRO A 107 -10.41 -0.20 1.32
CA PRO A 107 -10.63 -1.63 1.21
C PRO A 107 -9.89 -2.15 -0.02
N TYR A 108 -9.17 -3.26 0.12
CA TYR A 108 -8.28 -3.73 -0.95
C TYR A 108 -8.97 -3.97 -2.29
N LYS A 109 -10.21 -4.47 -2.28
CA LYS A 109 -10.97 -4.69 -3.52
C LYS A 109 -11.25 -3.38 -4.26
N LEU A 110 -11.65 -2.34 -3.52
CA LEU A 110 -11.90 -1.02 -4.09
C LEU A 110 -10.59 -0.37 -4.54
N PHE A 111 -9.49 -0.58 -3.81
CA PHE A 111 -8.17 -0.13 -4.24
C PHE A 111 -7.79 -0.73 -5.60
N LEU A 112 -7.93 -2.06 -5.76
CA LEU A 112 -7.61 -2.75 -7.00
C LEU A 112 -8.52 -2.32 -8.16
N GLU A 113 -9.82 -2.18 -7.92
CA GLU A 113 -10.76 -1.63 -8.91
C GLU A 113 -10.28 -0.25 -9.41
N LYS A 114 -9.97 0.66 -8.49
CA LYS A 114 -9.47 2.00 -8.83
C LYS A 114 -8.10 1.98 -9.50
N LEU A 115 -7.22 1.06 -9.10
CA LEU A 115 -5.90 0.90 -9.71
C LEU A 115 -6.06 0.57 -11.20
N TRP A 116 -6.84 -0.47 -11.49
CA TRP A 116 -7.06 -0.95 -12.85
C TRP A 116 -7.92 0.00 -13.70
N ASN A 117 -8.74 0.86 -13.08
CA ASN A 117 -9.42 1.96 -13.75
C ASN A 117 -8.55 3.22 -13.95
N ASN A 118 -7.25 3.16 -13.66
CA ASN A 118 -6.31 4.29 -13.76
C ASN A 118 -6.58 5.46 -12.80
N GLU A 119 -7.35 5.26 -11.74
CA GLU A 119 -7.69 6.31 -10.75
C GLU A 119 -6.65 6.42 -9.61
N ILE A 120 -5.80 5.40 -9.43
CA ILE A 120 -4.71 5.44 -8.45
C ILE A 120 -3.50 6.18 -9.01
N VAL A 121 -3.04 5.76 -10.19
CA VAL A 121 -1.90 6.34 -10.90
C VAL A 121 -2.43 7.15 -12.10
N SER A 122 -3.32 8.10 -11.81
CA SER A 122 -3.69 9.13 -12.78
C SER A 122 -2.72 10.29 -12.63
N MET A 123 -1.86 10.48 -13.62
CA MET A 123 -1.26 11.78 -13.90
C MET A 123 -1.93 12.26 -15.19
N GLY A 124 -2.29 13.55 -15.23
CA GLY A 124 -2.87 14.18 -16.41
C GLY A 124 -1.94 14.10 -17.63
#